data_AF-A0AAW0H5B1-F1
#
_entry.id   AF-A0AAW0H5B1-F1
#
_cell.length_a   1.000
_cell.length_b   1.000
_cell.length_c   1.000
_cell.angle_alpha   90.00
_cell.angle_beta   90.00
_cell.angle_gamma   90.00
#
_symmetry.space_group_name_H-M   'P 1'
#
loop_
_entity.id
_entity.type
_entity.pdbx_description
1 polymer ?
#
loop_
_entity_poly.entity_id
_entity_poly.type
_entity_poly.pdbx_seq_one_letter_code
_entity_poly.pdbx_strand_id
1 'polypeptide(L)'
;MTPIAPQLYSCLSSTTEASVLYSTSSVSPILGRFVHNQDWEAAQRVAEAHDPDSVAEVLVGQARGALEEKDFQKAEGLLLRAQRPGLALNYYKEAGLWSDALRICKDYVPGQLEALQEEYEREATKKGGRGVEGLVEQARQWEQAGEYGRAVDCYLKVRDSGSGGLMEKCWMKAAELSIKFLPPQRSLEVVRVVGPQLIGIGKHSAAAELYLNLDLVKEAIDAFIEGEEWNKAKRVAKELDPRTSVFTAPQLVGVDVVAALDLYVEQGQWDKCIETATKQNYKILHKYVALYATHLIREGGYAQALALYVQHGAPANPQNFNIYKRIFTDMVSSPGTNNAEAYHSWADLRDVLFNLCENLVKSSEANSAAHEEFEMLLLIAHYYATRSAAQSIKQLGRDHKLFNPQETVAARLSISLLRHTQLLPADKAFYEAGTAAKEVGWENMAFIFLNRFLDLTDAIEEGTLDALDHSDFQDTDIPFEVPLPAKQHVPEAQREEVRDWVLTVSMDQRLEQVLPRDERGVYEASLVAASTGVRALPCLITGYPILRNKIEFKRPGKAANKDNWNKFLMAIKVRKGVSRKGQQLGMGPPTAQCARTYSNSSANGVVGSPAPAFLSSDWYS
;
A
#
# COMPACT_ATOMS: atom_id res chain seq x y z
N MET A 1 37.35 -50.00 -87.38
CA MET A 1 38.57 -50.52 -88.02
C MET A 1 39.34 -51.31 -86.99
N THR A 2 39.59 -52.55 -87.36
CA THR A 2 40.47 -53.54 -86.75
C THR A 2 41.91 -53.05 -86.52
N PRO A 3 42.69 -53.80 -85.73
CA PRO A 3 43.94 -53.38 -85.09
C PRO A 3 45.18 -53.96 -85.81
N ILE A 4 46.32 -53.87 -85.11
CA ILE A 4 47.57 -54.66 -85.18
C ILE A 4 48.82 -53.84 -85.52
N ALA A 5 49.64 -53.71 -84.46
CA ALA A 5 51.07 -53.44 -84.33
C ALA A 5 51.96 -54.32 -85.28
N PRO A 6 53.31 -54.45 -85.18
CA PRO A 6 54.22 -53.98 -84.13
C PRO A 6 55.68 -53.62 -84.55
N GLN A 7 56.47 -53.27 -83.54
CA GLN A 7 57.91 -53.57 -83.36
C GLN A 7 58.93 -52.91 -84.29
N LEU A 8 59.79 -52.07 -83.67
CA LEU A 8 61.25 -52.21 -83.78
C LEU A 8 61.91 -51.64 -82.50
N TYR A 9 62.66 -52.54 -81.84
CA TYR A 9 63.70 -52.33 -80.82
C TYR A 9 63.30 -52.08 -79.36
N SER A 10 63.03 -53.20 -78.69
CA SER A 10 63.58 -53.54 -77.37
C SER A 10 65.12 -53.59 -77.38
N CYS A 11 65.69 -53.36 -76.19
CA CYS A 11 67.08 -53.60 -75.74
C CYS A 11 68.01 -52.38 -75.72
N LEU A 12 68.64 -52.23 -74.54
CA LEU A 12 69.82 -51.45 -74.13
C LEU A 12 69.43 -50.39 -73.09
N SER A 13 69.37 -50.69 -71.78
CA SER A 13 70.48 -51.03 -70.89
C SER A 13 71.78 -50.31 -71.22
N SER A 14 71.94 -49.07 -70.76
CA SER A 14 73.22 -48.60 -70.19
C SER A 14 73.11 -47.14 -69.74
N THR A 15 73.68 -46.93 -68.57
CA THR A 15 73.83 -45.71 -67.76
C THR A 15 74.73 -44.63 -68.38
N THR A 16 74.85 -44.54 -69.71
CA THR A 16 75.92 -43.73 -70.33
C THR A 16 75.51 -42.68 -71.34
N GLU A 17 74.23 -42.57 -71.70
CA GLU A 17 73.73 -41.44 -72.53
C GLU A 17 72.72 -40.53 -71.82
N ALA A 18 72.27 -40.91 -70.63
CA ALA A 18 71.44 -40.02 -69.81
C ALA A 18 72.23 -38.77 -69.37
N SER A 19 73.54 -38.90 -69.13
CA SER A 19 74.49 -37.83 -68.71
C SER A 19 74.58 -36.64 -69.67
N VAL A 20 74.21 -36.81 -70.95
CA VAL A 20 74.33 -35.77 -71.98
C VAL A 20 73.06 -34.93 -72.13
N LEU A 21 71.95 -35.33 -71.49
CA LEU A 21 70.73 -34.52 -71.39
C LEU A 21 70.62 -33.71 -70.07
N TYR A 22 71.62 -33.82 -69.18
CA TYR A 22 71.66 -33.13 -67.87
C TYR A 22 72.16 -31.67 -67.92
N SER A 23 72.58 -31.13 -69.08
CA SER A 23 73.26 -29.83 -69.12
C SER A 23 72.53 -28.66 -69.79
N THR A 24 71.35 -28.84 -70.41
CA THR A 24 70.75 -27.76 -71.24
C THR A 24 69.22 -27.66 -71.30
N SER A 25 68.46 -28.31 -70.40
CA SER A 25 67.04 -27.98 -70.23
C SER A 25 66.65 -28.11 -68.76
N SER A 26 65.78 -27.21 -68.28
CA SER A 26 65.29 -27.10 -66.90
C SER A 26 65.18 -28.46 -66.20
N VAL A 27 65.67 -28.58 -64.96
CA VAL A 27 65.64 -29.84 -64.17
C VAL A 27 64.19 -30.29 -63.85
N SER A 28 63.22 -29.35 -63.89
CA SER A 28 61.82 -29.55 -63.49
C SER A 28 61.01 -30.61 -64.27
N PRO A 29 61.06 -30.73 -65.62
CA PRO A 29 60.31 -31.75 -66.37
C PRO A 29 60.90 -33.16 -66.19
N ILE A 30 62.22 -33.24 -65.94
CA ILE A 30 62.93 -34.50 -65.70
C ILE A 30 62.59 -35.01 -64.29
N LEU A 31 62.63 -34.12 -63.30
CA LEU A 31 62.20 -34.40 -61.94
C LEU A 31 60.71 -34.82 -61.90
N GLY A 32 59.84 -34.13 -62.65
CA GLY A 32 58.43 -34.49 -62.81
C GLY A 32 58.21 -35.88 -63.42
N ARG A 33 59.08 -36.32 -64.35
CA ARG A 33 58.99 -37.67 -64.94
C ARG A 33 59.41 -38.77 -63.96
N PHE A 34 60.40 -38.54 -63.09
CA PHE A 34 60.79 -39.51 -62.06
C PHE A 34 59.78 -39.58 -60.91
N VAL A 35 59.20 -38.45 -60.51
CA VAL A 35 58.09 -38.40 -59.55
C VAL A 35 56.84 -39.10 -60.10
N HIS A 36 56.54 -38.94 -61.41
CA HIS A 36 55.43 -39.63 -62.06
C HIS A 36 55.65 -41.15 -62.19
N ASN A 37 56.90 -41.58 -62.34
CA ASN A 37 57.28 -43.00 -62.44
C ASN A 37 57.53 -43.67 -61.07
N GLN A 38 57.29 -42.99 -59.95
CA GLN A 38 57.51 -43.48 -58.57
C GLN A 38 58.96 -43.95 -58.28
N ASP A 39 59.94 -43.50 -59.06
CA ASP A 39 61.36 -43.81 -58.83
C ASP A 39 61.99 -42.73 -57.94
N TRP A 40 61.69 -42.85 -56.65
CA TRP A 40 61.99 -41.86 -55.63
C TRP A 40 63.49 -41.74 -55.32
N GLU A 41 64.26 -42.82 -55.46
CA GLU A 41 65.71 -42.83 -55.19
C GLU A 41 66.50 -42.15 -56.31
N ALA A 42 66.07 -42.32 -57.57
CA ALA A 42 66.63 -41.58 -58.70
C ALA A 42 66.23 -40.10 -58.62
N ALA A 43 64.97 -39.79 -58.28
CA ALA A 43 64.49 -38.42 -58.12
C ALA A 43 65.25 -37.64 -57.03
N GLN A 44 65.54 -38.28 -55.89
CA GLN A 44 66.27 -37.63 -54.80
C GLN A 44 67.74 -37.37 -55.16
N ARG A 45 68.43 -38.33 -55.81
CA ARG A 45 69.81 -38.14 -56.29
C ARG A 45 69.93 -37.02 -57.32
N VAL A 46 68.95 -36.89 -58.20
CA VAL A 46 68.93 -35.82 -59.22
C VAL A 46 68.61 -34.46 -58.57
N ALA A 47 67.71 -34.40 -57.60
CA ALA A 47 67.41 -33.19 -56.84
C ALA A 47 68.62 -32.72 -56.01
N GLU A 48 69.28 -33.61 -55.26
CA GLU A 48 70.46 -33.27 -54.44
C GLU A 48 71.66 -32.79 -55.28
N ALA A 49 71.82 -33.29 -56.51
CA ALA A 49 72.95 -32.94 -57.38
C ALA A 49 72.74 -31.65 -58.19
N HIS A 50 71.49 -31.27 -58.48
CA HIS A 50 71.20 -30.22 -59.47
C HIS A 50 70.22 -29.14 -59.01
N ASP A 51 69.36 -29.40 -58.01
CA ASP A 51 68.37 -28.44 -57.52
C ASP A 51 67.98 -28.72 -56.03
N PRO A 52 68.75 -28.16 -55.07
CA PRO A 52 68.54 -28.38 -53.64
C PRO A 52 67.16 -27.95 -53.11
N ASP A 53 66.51 -26.96 -53.74
CA ASP A 53 65.20 -26.47 -53.30
C ASP A 53 64.08 -27.47 -53.63
N SER A 54 64.21 -28.18 -54.75
CA SER A 54 63.27 -29.24 -55.15
C SER A 54 63.39 -30.52 -54.32
N VAL A 55 64.45 -30.69 -53.53
CA VAL A 55 64.61 -31.85 -52.62
C VAL A 55 63.47 -31.92 -51.60
N ALA A 56 63.01 -30.78 -51.10
CA ALA A 56 61.90 -30.72 -50.16
C ALA A 56 60.59 -31.22 -50.80
N GLU A 57 60.34 -30.92 -52.08
CA GLU A 57 59.14 -31.38 -52.80
C GLU A 57 59.19 -32.87 -53.11
N VAL A 58 60.36 -33.40 -53.46
CA VAL A 58 60.57 -34.84 -53.67
C VAL A 58 60.38 -35.62 -52.36
N LEU A 59 60.88 -35.12 -51.23
CA LEU A 59 60.67 -35.73 -49.91
C LEU A 59 59.20 -35.70 -49.47
N VAL A 60 58.45 -34.64 -49.81
CA VAL A 60 56.99 -34.59 -49.58
C VAL A 60 56.25 -35.61 -50.47
N GLY A 61 56.69 -35.80 -51.71
CA GLY A 61 56.18 -36.85 -52.60
C GLY A 61 56.43 -38.26 -52.06
N GLN A 62 57.65 -38.53 -51.57
CA GLN A 62 58.01 -39.79 -50.90
C GLN A 62 57.19 -40.02 -49.62
N ALA A 63 57.01 -38.98 -48.80
CA ALA A 63 56.19 -39.05 -47.60
C ALA A 63 54.73 -39.38 -47.92
N ARG A 64 54.18 -38.86 -49.04
CA ARG A 64 52.83 -39.20 -49.52
C ARG A 64 52.70 -40.68 -49.87
N GLY A 65 53.69 -41.26 -50.56
CA GLY A 65 53.74 -42.71 -50.82
C GLY A 65 53.80 -43.54 -49.54
N ALA A 66 54.64 -43.14 -48.57
CA ALA A 66 54.72 -43.81 -47.27
C ALA A 66 53.42 -43.70 -46.46
N LEU A 67 52.67 -42.60 -46.60
CA LEU A 67 51.34 -42.43 -45.99
C LEU A 67 50.28 -43.31 -46.64
N GLU A 68 50.34 -43.51 -47.97
CA GLU A 68 49.47 -44.46 -48.68
C GLU A 68 49.70 -45.91 -48.19
N GLU A 69 50.95 -46.25 -47.85
CA GLU A 69 51.33 -47.53 -47.22
C GLU A 69 51.03 -47.60 -45.71
N LYS A 70 50.50 -46.51 -45.11
CA LYS A 70 50.23 -46.34 -43.67
C LYS A 70 51.47 -46.43 -42.76
N ASP A 71 52.67 -46.17 -43.28
CA ASP A 71 53.91 -46.08 -42.50
C ASP A 71 54.14 -44.65 -42.02
N PHE A 72 53.44 -44.28 -40.93
CA PHE A 72 53.46 -42.94 -40.37
C PHE A 72 54.83 -42.52 -39.81
N GLN A 73 55.64 -43.48 -39.32
CA GLN A 73 56.96 -43.19 -38.76
C GLN A 73 57.96 -42.82 -39.86
N LYS A 74 57.96 -43.53 -40.99
CA LYS A 74 58.80 -43.17 -42.13
C LYS A 74 58.34 -41.85 -42.76
N ALA A 75 57.04 -41.64 -42.88
CA ALA A 75 56.48 -40.37 -43.38
C ALA A 75 56.86 -39.18 -42.49
N GLU A 76 56.79 -39.33 -41.16
CA GLU A 76 57.21 -38.31 -40.19
C GLU A 76 58.70 -37.97 -40.35
N GLY A 77 59.57 -38.98 -40.44
CA GLY A 77 61.00 -38.76 -40.64
C GLY A 77 61.33 -38.03 -41.95
N LEU A 78 60.61 -38.33 -43.04
CA LEU A 78 60.78 -37.66 -44.33
C LEU A 78 60.27 -36.21 -44.32
N LEU A 79 59.13 -35.94 -43.67
CA LEU A 79 58.55 -34.60 -43.56
C LEU A 79 59.33 -33.66 -42.62
N LEU A 80 59.93 -34.22 -41.56
CA LEU A 80 60.85 -33.48 -40.69
C LEU A 80 62.15 -33.12 -41.43
N ARG A 81 62.70 -34.03 -42.24
CA ARG A 81 63.85 -33.74 -43.13
C ARG A 81 63.52 -32.68 -44.18
N ALA A 82 62.28 -32.62 -44.64
CA ALA A 82 61.79 -31.58 -45.55
C ALA A 82 61.48 -30.23 -44.87
N GLN A 83 61.72 -30.08 -43.56
CA GLN A 83 61.38 -28.89 -42.75
C GLN A 83 59.91 -28.47 -42.83
N ARG A 84 58.98 -29.42 -43.02
CA ARG A 84 57.53 -29.17 -43.07
C ARG A 84 56.77 -29.90 -41.95
N PRO A 85 56.99 -29.57 -40.66
CA PRO A 85 56.31 -30.22 -39.54
C PRO A 85 54.79 -29.97 -39.53
N GLY A 86 54.33 -28.86 -40.10
CA GLY A 86 52.89 -28.55 -40.21
C GLY A 86 52.11 -29.53 -41.11
N LEU A 87 52.74 -30.09 -42.15
CA LEU A 87 52.11 -31.11 -42.98
C LEU A 87 52.00 -32.44 -42.23
N ALA A 88 53.05 -32.84 -41.49
CA ALA A 88 53.01 -34.02 -40.63
C ALA A 88 51.88 -33.92 -39.59
N LEU A 89 51.71 -32.75 -38.97
CA LEU A 89 50.63 -32.50 -38.02
C LEU A 89 49.25 -32.70 -38.65
N ASN A 90 49.01 -32.15 -39.86
CA ASN A 90 47.74 -32.32 -40.56
C ASN A 90 47.46 -33.79 -40.92
N TYR A 91 48.48 -34.55 -41.32
CA TYR A 91 48.31 -35.98 -41.60
C TYR A 91 47.97 -36.78 -40.33
N TYR A 92 48.61 -36.50 -39.20
CA TYR A 92 48.26 -37.13 -37.93
C TYR A 92 46.86 -36.75 -37.43
N LYS A 93 46.41 -35.50 -37.70
CA LYS A 93 45.02 -35.07 -37.49
C LYS A 93 44.05 -35.87 -38.37
N GLU A 94 44.30 -35.96 -39.67
CA GLU A 94 43.45 -36.69 -40.63
C GLU A 94 43.39 -38.20 -40.33
N ALA A 95 44.48 -38.78 -39.82
CA ALA A 95 44.54 -40.17 -39.37
C ALA A 95 43.88 -40.41 -38.01
N GLY A 96 43.46 -39.37 -37.29
CA GLY A 96 42.81 -39.46 -35.97
C GLY A 96 43.76 -39.86 -34.82
N LEU A 97 45.08 -39.79 -35.03
CA LEU A 97 46.12 -40.13 -34.06
C LEU A 97 46.53 -38.90 -33.24
N TRP A 98 45.61 -38.44 -32.40
CA TRP A 98 45.72 -37.18 -31.65
C TRP A 98 46.88 -37.14 -30.64
N SER A 99 47.25 -38.28 -30.05
CA SER A 99 48.38 -38.37 -29.11
C SER A 99 49.71 -38.07 -29.78
N ASP A 100 49.92 -38.58 -31.00
CA ASP A 100 51.15 -38.34 -31.76
C ASP A 100 51.14 -36.95 -32.39
N ALA A 101 49.97 -36.43 -32.80
CA ALA A 101 49.80 -35.04 -33.23
C ALA A 101 50.20 -34.03 -32.14
N LEU A 102 49.77 -34.25 -30.89
CA LEU A 102 50.13 -33.40 -29.75
C LEU A 102 51.63 -33.49 -29.41
N ARG A 103 52.25 -34.67 -29.55
CA ARG A 103 53.70 -34.86 -29.37
C ARG A 103 54.49 -34.01 -30.37
N ILE A 104 54.18 -34.16 -31.65
CA ILE A 104 54.89 -33.46 -32.74
C ILE A 104 54.67 -31.94 -32.64
N CYS A 105 53.45 -31.51 -32.29
CA CYS A 105 53.18 -30.09 -32.08
C CYS A 105 54.00 -29.53 -30.91
N LYS A 106 54.15 -30.28 -29.81
CA LYS A 106 54.96 -29.85 -28.67
C LYS A 106 56.45 -29.75 -29.01
N ASP A 107 56.96 -30.70 -29.80
CA ASP A 107 58.39 -30.81 -30.07
C ASP A 107 58.86 -29.89 -31.21
N TYR A 108 58.02 -29.64 -32.22
CA TYR A 108 58.43 -28.93 -33.45
C TYR A 108 57.67 -27.62 -33.72
N VAL A 109 56.46 -27.42 -33.18
CA VAL A 109 55.64 -26.20 -33.41
C VAL A 109 54.85 -25.80 -32.14
N PRO A 110 55.52 -25.37 -31.05
CA PRO A 110 54.87 -25.12 -29.76
C PRO A 110 53.83 -23.98 -29.80
N GLY A 111 53.92 -23.05 -30.76
CA GLY A 111 52.96 -21.96 -30.92
C GLY A 111 51.57 -22.39 -31.43
N GLN A 112 51.41 -23.61 -31.96
CA GLN A 112 50.12 -24.15 -32.41
C GLN A 112 49.49 -25.11 -31.38
N LEU A 113 50.13 -25.27 -30.21
CA LEU A 113 49.74 -26.25 -29.19
C LEU A 113 48.38 -25.94 -28.57
N GLU A 114 48.11 -24.67 -28.22
CA GLU A 114 46.83 -24.27 -27.62
C GLU A 114 45.66 -24.49 -28.59
N ALA A 115 45.82 -24.07 -29.85
CA ALA A 115 44.82 -24.28 -30.89
C ALA A 115 44.56 -25.78 -31.16
N LEU A 116 45.61 -26.61 -31.13
CA LEU A 116 45.50 -28.05 -31.29
C LEU A 116 44.83 -28.73 -30.08
N GLN A 117 45.09 -28.24 -28.86
CA GLN A 117 44.44 -28.72 -27.64
C GLN A 117 42.94 -28.40 -27.65
N GLU A 118 42.54 -27.19 -28.06
CA GLU A 118 41.12 -26.85 -28.21
C GLU A 118 40.41 -27.70 -29.28
N GLU A 119 41.08 -27.98 -30.40
CA GLU A 119 40.56 -28.89 -31.44
C GLU A 119 40.44 -30.33 -30.93
N TYR A 120 41.44 -30.81 -30.20
CA TYR A 120 41.42 -32.12 -29.56
C TYR A 120 40.30 -32.23 -28.53
N GLU A 121 40.11 -31.22 -27.67
CA GLU A 121 39.01 -31.17 -26.71
C GLU A 121 37.66 -31.18 -27.42
N ARG A 122 37.51 -30.41 -28.51
CA ARG A 122 36.29 -30.38 -29.32
C ARG A 122 36.00 -31.73 -29.97
N GLU A 123 37.02 -32.45 -30.42
CA GLU A 123 36.87 -33.76 -31.05
C GLU A 123 36.70 -34.91 -30.03
N ALA A 124 37.36 -34.82 -28.88
CA ALA A 124 37.14 -35.69 -27.73
C ALA A 124 35.71 -35.55 -27.20
N THR A 125 35.15 -34.34 -27.23
CA THR A 125 33.74 -34.09 -26.89
C THR A 125 32.77 -34.70 -27.91
N LYS A 126 33.20 -34.88 -29.18
CA LYS A 126 32.40 -35.55 -30.24
C LYS A 126 32.49 -37.08 -30.19
N LYS A 127 33.65 -37.67 -29.88
CA LYS A 127 33.85 -39.13 -29.76
C LYS A 127 33.47 -39.67 -28.39
N GLY A 128 33.50 -38.84 -27.35
CA GLY A 128 32.99 -39.14 -26.02
C GLY A 128 31.47 -39.02 -25.97
N GLY A 129 30.77 -40.09 -26.33
CA GLY A 129 29.34 -40.25 -26.02
C GLY A 129 29.09 -40.42 -24.52
N ARG A 130 29.40 -39.38 -23.73
CA ARG A 130 28.89 -39.18 -22.37
C ARG A 130 28.61 -37.70 -22.26
N GLY A 131 27.33 -37.33 -22.40
CA GLY A 131 26.87 -35.96 -22.27
C GLY A 131 27.07 -35.42 -20.85
N VAL A 132 26.06 -34.72 -20.34
CA VAL A 132 26.03 -34.12 -18.99
C VAL A 132 26.61 -35.02 -17.88
N GLU A 133 26.41 -36.33 -17.94
CA GLU A 133 26.94 -37.30 -16.97
C GLU A 133 28.48 -37.41 -16.97
N GLY A 134 29.14 -37.25 -18.11
CA GLY A 134 30.61 -37.27 -18.20
C GLY A 134 31.26 -36.06 -17.53
N LEU A 135 30.62 -34.89 -17.64
CA LEU A 135 31.05 -33.66 -16.97
C LEU A 135 30.90 -33.75 -15.44
N VAL A 136 29.82 -34.38 -14.96
CA VAL A 136 29.60 -34.59 -13.52
C VAL A 136 30.61 -35.57 -12.94
N GLU A 137 30.94 -36.65 -13.64
CA GLU A 137 31.95 -37.61 -13.22
C GLU A 137 33.34 -36.97 -13.17
N GLN A 138 33.67 -36.14 -14.17
CA GLN A 138 34.91 -35.35 -14.19
C GLN A 138 34.97 -34.37 -13.01
N ALA A 139 33.87 -33.66 -12.71
CA ALA A 139 33.81 -32.75 -11.58
C ALA A 139 34.04 -33.47 -10.23
N ARG A 140 33.51 -34.69 -10.07
CA ARG A 140 33.75 -35.53 -8.88
C ARG A 140 35.20 -35.99 -8.75
N GLN A 141 35.86 -36.29 -9.87
CA GLN A 141 37.28 -36.63 -9.86
C GLN A 141 38.13 -35.45 -9.38
N TRP A 142 37.81 -34.23 -9.84
CA TRP A 142 38.48 -33.01 -9.35
C TRP A 142 38.16 -32.72 -7.88
N GLU A 143 36.94 -33.01 -7.42
CA GLU A 143 36.57 -32.93 -5.99
C GLU A 143 37.42 -33.89 -5.14
N GLN A 144 37.58 -35.15 -5.58
CA GLN A 144 38.41 -36.15 -4.89
C GLN A 144 39.91 -35.82 -4.93
N ALA A 145 40.37 -35.14 -5.99
CA ALA A 145 41.74 -34.67 -6.12
C ALA A 145 42.04 -33.40 -5.29
N GLY A 146 41.04 -32.79 -4.66
CA GLY A 146 41.19 -31.55 -3.87
C GLY A 146 41.32 -30.27 -4.72
N GLU A 147 41.16 -30.37 -6.05
CA GLU A 147 41.22 -29.25 -6.99
C GLU A 147 39.84 -28.58 -7.12
N TYR A 148 39.37 -27.97 -6.02
CA TYR A 148 38.01 -27.45 -5.89
C TYR A 148 37.66 -26.36 -6.91
N GLY A 149 38.62 -25.54 -7.34
CA GLY A 149 38.38 -24.50 -8.34
C GLY A 149 37.94 -25.07 -9.69
N ARG A 150 38.65 -26.11 -10.16
CA ARG A 150 38.33 -26.79 -11.43
C ARG A 150 37.04 -27.58 -11.33
N ALA A 151 36.79 -28.20 -10.18
CA ALA A 151 35.55 -28.91 -9.92
C ALA A 151 34.32 -27.99 -10.04
N VAL A 152 34.38 -26.79 -9.44
CA VAL A 152 33.32 -25.77 -9.53
C VAL A 152 33.10 -25.33 -10.99
N ASP A 153 34.18 -25.05 -11.73
CA ASP A 153 34.06 -24.65 -13.14
C ASP A 153 33.44 -25.77 -14.00
N CYS A 154 33.76 -27.03 -13.72
CA CYS A 154 33.13 -28.19 -14.37
C CYS A 154 31.64 -28.33 -14.02
N TYR A 155 31.25 -28.13 -12.76
CA TYR A 155 29.83 -28.18 -12.35
C TYR A 155 29.01 -27.05 -12.97
N LEU A 156 29.57 -25.86 -13.16
CA LEU A 156 28.89 -24.72 -13.80
C LEU A 156 28.70 -24.90 -15.31
N LYS A 157 29.57 -25.69 -15.96
CA LYS A 157 29.47 -26.02 -17.40
C LYS A 157 28.32 -26.99 -17.69
N VAL A 158 27.77 -27.66 -16.68
CA VAL A 158 26.61 -28.53 -16.84
C VAL A 158 25.37 -27.69 -17.15
N ARG A 159 25.00 -27.64 -18.44
CA ARG A 159 23.75 -27.05 -18.94
C ARG A 159 23.01 -28.14 -19.70
N ASP A 160 21.93 -28.65 -19.12
CA ASP A 160 21.08 -29.65 -19.76
C ASP A 160 19.75 -29.03 -20.20
N SER A 161 19.19 -29.46 -21.32
CA SER A 161 17.87 -29.03 -21.80
C SER A 161 16.73 -29.95 -21.33
N GLY A 162 17.04 -31.08 -20.66
CA GLY A 162 16.06 -32.11 -20.33
C GLY A 162 15.85 -32.47 -18.84
N SER A 163 16.81 -32.24 -17.94
CA SER A 163 16.74 -32.72 -16.54
C SER A 163 17.03 -31.64 -15.46
N GLY A 164 16.00 -30.88 -15.07
CA GLY A 164 16.08 -29.85 -14.02
C GLY A 164 16.69 -30.31 -12.69
N GLY A 165 16.43 -31.57 -12.27
CA GLY A 165 16.91 -32.11 -11.00
C GLY A 165 18.41 -32.47 -10.95
N LEU A 166 19.06 -32.67 -12.09
CA LEU A 166 20.53 -32.85 -12.15
C LEU A 166 21.25 -31.51 -12.12
N MET A 167 20.70 -30.50 -12.80
CA MET A 167 21.22 -29.13 -12.78
C MET A 167 21.18 -28.52 -11.38
N GLU A 168 20.05 -28.65 -10.66
CA GLU A 168 19.93 -28.21 -9.27
C GLU A 168 21.05 -28.78 -8.38
N LYS A 169 21.28 -30.10 -8.47
CA LYS A 169 22.31 -30.78 -7.67
C LYS A 169 23.72 -30.30 -8.04
N CYS A 170 24.01 -30.08 -9.32
CA CYS A 170 25.32 -29.62 -9.77
C CYS A 170 25.59 -28.18 -9.32
N TRP A 171 24.61 -27.28 -9.44
CA TRP A 171 24.75 -25.89 -9.03
C TRP A 171 24.80 -25.71 -7.51
N MET A 172 23.99 -26.46 -6.76
CA MET A 172 24.09 -26.49 -5.29
C MET A 172 25.47 -26.99 -4.85
N LYS A 173 25.97 -28.07 -5.46
CA LYS A 173 27.29 -28.61 -5.15
C LYS A 173 28.42 -27.62 -5.51
N ALA A 174 28.30 -26.92 -6.65
CA ALA A 174 29.23 -25.88 -7.04
C ALA A 174 29.27 -24.72 -6.03
N ALA A 175 28.11 -24.26 -5.58
CA ALA A 175 28.00 -23.19 -4.59
C ALA A 175 28.49 -23.63 -3.19
N GLU A 176 28.19 -24.85 -2.75
CA GLU A 176 28.71 -25.37 -1.48
C GLU A 176 30.23 -25.51 -1.48
N LEU A 177 30.81 -26.03 -2.58
CA LEU A 177 32.27 -26.17 -2.70
C LEU A 177 32.94 -24.80 -2.76
N SER A 178 32.32 -23.82 -3.41
CA SER A 178 32.86 -22.46 -3.48
C SER A 178 32.83 -21.75 -2.12
N ILE A 179 31.74 -21.87 -1.36
CA ILE A 179 31.61 -21.29 -0.02
C ILE A 179 32.58 -21.94 0.97
N LYS A 180 32.79 -23.27 0.88
CA LYS A 180 33.62 -24.01 1.85
C LYS A 180 35.13 -23.93 1.59
N PHE A 181 35.56 -23.93 0.31
CA PHE A 181 36.96 -24.18 -0.04
C PHE A 181 37.61 -23.10 -0.92
N LEU A 182 36.85 -22.16 -1.50
CA LEU A 182 37.40 -21.11 -2.36
C LEU A 182 37.48 -19.76 -1.64
N PRO A 183 38.33 -18.82 -2.14
CA PRO A 183 38.40 -17.47 -1.60
C PRO A 183 37.06 -16.72 -1.70
N PRO A 184 36.76 -15.79 -0.78
CA PRO A 184 35.48 -15.06 -0.74
C PRO A 184 35.08 -14.41 -2.06
N GLN A 185 36.04 -13.83 -2.79
CA GLN A 185 35.80 -13.20 -4.11
C GLN A 185 35.25 -14.20 -5.13
N ARG A 186 35.87 -15.38 -5.22
CA ARG A 186 35.45 -16.45 -6.14
C ARG A 186 34.13 -17.08 -5.70
N SER A 187 33.87 -17.17 -4.39
CA SER A 187 32.57 -17.65 -3.88
C SER A 187 31.40 -16.73 -4.25
N LEU A 188 31.61 -15.40 -4.18
CA LEU A 188 30.62 -14.39 -4.58
C LEU A 188 30.32 -14.45 -6.08
N GLU A 189 31.35 -14.60 -6.92
CA GLU A 189 31.17 -14.76 -8.37
C GLU A 189 30.33 -15.99 -8.71
N VAL A 190 30.64 -17.12 -8.08
CA VAL A 190 29.92 -18.39 -8.30
C VAL A 190 28.46 -18.27 -7.85
N VAL A 191 28.19 -17.71 -6.67
CA VAL A 191 26.81 -17.57 -6.16
C VAL A 191 26.00 -16.55 -6.97
N ARG A 192 26.61 -15.48 -7.50
CA ARG A 192 25.93 -14.54 -8.40
C ARG A 192 25.53 -15.16 -9.74
N VAL A 193 26.24 -16.19 -10.19
CA VAL A 193 25.89 -16.95 -11.39
C VAL A 193 24.84 -18.01 -11.09
N VAL A 194 25.00 -18.74 -9.99
CA VAL A 194 24.12 -19.86 -9.61
C VAL A 194 22.75 -19.39 -9.10
N GLY A 195 22.69 -18.30 -8.35
CA GLY A 195 21.46 -17.81 -7.73
C GLY A 195 20.32 -17.54 -8.72
N PRO A 196 20.52 -16.73 -9.77
CA PRO A 196 19.49 -16.50 -10.80
C PRO A 196 19.09 -17.77 -11.55
N GLN A 197 20.02 -18.72 -11.72
CA GLN A 197 19.75 -20.00 -12.36
C GLN A 197 18.83 -20.89 -11.50
N LEU A 198 19.05 -20.92 -10.18
CA LEU A 198 18.18 -21.65 -9.25
C LEU A 198 16.78 -21.04 -9.15
N ILE A 199 16.69 -19.70 -9.17
CA ILE A 199 15.41 -18.97 -9.25
C ILE A 199 14.67 -19.36 -10.53
N GLY A 200 15.35 -19.39 -11.68
CA GLY A 200 14.75 -19.80 -12.96
C GLY A 200 14.23 -21.25 -13.01
N ILE A 201 14.71 -22.14 -12.14
CA ILE A 201 14.20 -23.53 -11.98
C ILE A 201 13.07 -23.60 -10.92
N GLY A 202 12.74 -22.50 -10.27
CA GLY A 202 11.70 -22.42 -9.22
C GLY A 202 12.20 -22.81 -7.83
N LYS A 203 13.52 -22.91 -7.61
CA LYS A 203 14.15 -23.30 -6.34
C LYS A 203 14.60 -22.08 -5.53
N HIS A 204 13.62 -21.23 -5.20
CA HIS A 204 13.79 -19.95 -4.53
C HIS A 204 14.40 -20.06 -3.11
N SER A 205 13.91 -21.01 -2.29
CA SER A 205 14.47 -21.27 -0.94
C SER A 205 15.97 -21.57 -0.97
N ALA A 206 16.42 -22.42 -1.90
CA ALA A 206 17.81 -22.83 -2.01
C ALA A 206 18.70 -21.68 -2.46
N ALA A 207 18.23 -20.86 -3.42
CA ALA A 207 18.94 -19.66 -3.84
C ALA A 207 19.09 -18.65 -2.69
N ALA A 208 18.04 -18.44 -1.92
CA ALA A 208 18.04 -17.51 -0.79
C ALA A 208 19.00 -17.95 0.34
N GLU A 209 19.07 -19.25 0.66
CA GLU A 209 20.03 -19.78 1.63
C GLU A 209 21.49 -19.58 1.18
N LEU A 210 21.77 -19.72 -0.13
CA LEU A 210 23.10 -19.44 -0.68
C LEU A 210 23.48 -17.96 -0.56
N TYR A 211 22.54 -17.04 -0.80
CA TYR A 211 22.75 -15.61 -0.62
C TYR A 211 22.99 -15.24 0.85
N LEU A 212 22.26 -15.85 1.79
CA LEU A 212 22.46 -15.64 3.22
C LEU A 212 23.85 -16.10 3.71
N ASN A 213 24.37 -17.21 3.19
CA ASN A 213 25.71 -17.69 3.55
C ASN A 213 26.85 -16.74 3.14
N LEU A 214 26.58 -15.79 2.23
CA LEU A 214 27.54 -14.77 1.78
C LEU A 214 27.16 -13.36 2.23
N ASP A 215 26.28 -13.22 3.23
CA ASP A 215 25.78 -11.95 3.77
C ASP A 215 25.09 -11.04 2.71
N LEU A 216 24.62 -11.61 1.59
CA LEU A 216 23.85 -10.90 0.56
C LEU A 216 22.36 -10.86 0.94
N VAL A 217 22.05 -10.08 1.97
CA VAL A 217 20.72 -10.05 2.62
C VAL A 217 19.61 -9.59 1.66
N LYS A 218 19.88 -8.61 0.78
CA LYS A 218 18.87 -8.06 -0.15
C LYS A 218 18.49 -9.07 -1.22
N GLU A 219 19.48 -9.70 -1.85
CA GLU A 219 19.29 -10.72 -2.86
C GLU A 219 18.60 -11.98 -2.30
N ALA A 220 18.88 -12.34 -1.04
CA ALA A 220 18.18 -13.42 -0.35
C ALA A 220 16.69 -13.10 -0.14
N ILE A 221 16.37 -11.87 0.25
CA ILE A 221 15.01 -11.41 0.47
C ILE A 221 14.23 -11.39 -0.84
N ASP A 222 14.82 -10.85 -1.92
CA ASP A 222 14.20 -10.79 -3.25
C ASP A 222 13.90 -12.21 -3.78
N ALA A 223 14.83 -13.16 -3.56
CA ALA A 223 14.62 -14.56 -3.92
C ALA A 223 13.44 -15.20 -3.14
N PHE A 224 13.30 -14.93 -1.82
CA PHE A 224 12.16 -15.41 -1.05
C PHE A 224 10.82 -14.77 -1.47
N ILE A 225 10.85 -13.50 -1.92
CA ILE A 225 9.67 -12.80 -2.45
C ILE A 225 9.22 -13.44 -3.77
N GLU A 226 10.14 -13.69 -4.69
CA GLU A 226 9.85 -14.32 -5.99
C GLU A 226 9.33 -15.76 -5.83
N GLY A 227 9.78 -16.46 -4.79
CA GLY A 227 9.29 -17.79 -4.43
C GLY A 227 8.00 -17.83 -3.63
N GLU A 228 7.35 -16.69 -3.39
CA GLU A 228 6.16 -16.55 -2.54
C GLU A 228 6.37 -17.06 -1.09
N GLU A 229 7.61 -17.12 -0.60
CA GLU A 229 7.98 -17.59 0.74
C GLU A 229 8.11 -16.43 1.74
N TRP A 230 7.04 -15.64 1.83
CA TRP A 230 6.99 -14.35 2.53
C TRP A 230 7.37 -14.40 4.02
N ASN A 231 7.05 -15.49 4.73
CA ASN A 231 7.36 -15.63 6.15
C ASN A 231 8.88 -15.72 6.42
N LYS A 232 9.62 -16.36 5.50
CA LYS A 232 11.08 -16.45 5.59
C LYS A 232 11.72 -15.11 5.25
N ALA A 233 11.24 -14.43 4.20
CA ALA A 233 11.67 -13.07 3.85
C ALA A 233 11.52 -12.09 5.02
N LYS A 234 10.38 -12.11 5.74
CA LYS A 234 10.13 -11.22 6.88
C LYS A 234 11.06 -11.49 8.07
N ARG A 235 11.35 -12.76 8.36
CA ARG A 235 12.28 -13.13 9.44
C ARG A 235 13.70 -12.62 9.13
N VAL A 236 14.17 -12.86 7.91
CA VAL A 236 15.48 -12.42 7.41
C VAL A 236 15.61 -10.90 7.45
N ALA A 237 14.60 -10.17 6.94
CA ALA A 237 14.58 -8.71 6.97
C ALA A 237 14.65 -8.16 8.40
N LYS A 238 13.90 -8.75 9.34
CA LYS A 238 13.87 -8.30 10.73
C LYS A 238 15.18 -8.59 11.48
N GLU A 239 15.82 -9.72 11.21
CA GLU A 239 17.02 -10.17 11.93
C GLU A 239 18.31 -9.57 11.37
N LEU A 240 18.39 -9.35 10.04
CA LEU A 240 19.64 -9.00 9.37
C LEU A 240 19.67 -7.60 8.76
N ASP A 241 18.53 -7.00 8.39
CA ASP A 241 18.49 -5.60 7.92
C ASP A 241 17.14 -4.89 8.20
N PRO A 242 16.95 -4.35 9.42
CA PRO A 242 15.72 -3.63 9.79
C PRO A 242 15.46 -2.34 9.01
N ARG A 243 16.40 -1.85 8.19
CA ARG A 243 16.29 -0.57 7.47
C ARG A 243 15.69 -0.71 6.07
N THR A 244 15.68 -1.90 5.51
CA THR A 244 15.09 -2.15 4.19
C THR A 244 13.58 -2.39 4.37
N SER A 245 12.75 -1.48 3.84
CA SER A 245 11.29 -1.68 3.75
C SER A 245 11.00 -2.63 2.58
N VAL A 246 11.07 -3.92 2.91
CA VAL A 246 11.11 -5.01 1.92
C VAL A 246 9.82 -5.20 1.13
N PHE A 247 8.66 -4.87 1.70
CA PHE A 247 7.38 -5.26 1.13
C PHE A 247 6.52 -4.05 0.76
N THR A 248 5.82 -4.14 -0.38
CA THR A 248 4.78 -3.16 -0.73
C THR A 248 3.44 -3.55 -0.09
N ALA A 249 2.61 -2.55 0.23
CA ALA A 249 1.34 -2.76 0.94
C ALA A 249 0.42 -3.82 0.31
N PRO A 250 0.24 -3.88 -1.03
CA PRO A 250 -0.58 -4.91 -1.66
C PRO A 250 -0.04 -6.34 -1.48
N GLN A 251 1.28 -6.51 -1.48
CA GLN A 251 1.92 -7.82 -1.33
C GLN A 251 1.77 -8.37 0.09
N LEU A 252 1.70 -7.50 1.09
CA LEU A 252 1.52 -7.89 2.50
C LEU A 252 0.10 -8.34 2.84
N VAL A 253 -0.93 -7.93 2.09
CA VAL A 253 -2.33 -8.25 2.42
C VAL A 253 -2.58 -9.76 2.46
N GLY A 254 -1.89 -10.56 1.65
CA GLY A 254 -2.02 -12.03 1.66
C GLY A 254 -1.31 -12.75 2.82
N VAL A 255 -0.41 -12.06 3.52
CA VAL A 255 0.54 -12.67 4.48
C VAL A 255 0.31 -12.14 5.89
N ASP A 256 0.25 -10.81 6.03
CA ASP A 256 0.05 -10.10 7.27
C ASP A 256 -0.75 -8.82 7.00
N VAL A 257 -2.06 -8.95 7.09
CA VAL A 257 -2.98 -7.85 6.83
C VAL A 257 -2.73 -6.67 7.78
N VAL A 258 -2.29 -6.91 9.02
CA VAL A 258 -2.03 -5.83 9.98
C VAL A 258 -0.82 -5.00 9.54
N ALA A 259 0.26 -5.66 9.12
CA ALA A 259 1.42 -4.97 8.57
C ALA A 259 1.10 -4.22 7.26
N ALA A 260 0.24 -4.79 6.41
CA ALA A 260 -0.23 -4.13 5.19
C ALA A 260 -1.02 -2.84 5.50
N LEU A 261 -1.93 -2.91 6.48
CA LEU A 261 -2.73 -1.78 6.93
C LEU A 261 -1.87 -0.70 7.59
N ASP A 262 -0.90 -1.08 8.42
CA ASP A 262 0.04 -0.13 9.02
C ASP A 262 0.85 0.61 7.93
N LEU A 263 1.27 -0.09 6.87
CA LEU A 263 1.95 0.55 5.73
C LEU A 263 1.02 1.49 4.93
N TYR A 264 -0.27 1.16 4.76
CA TYR A 264 -1.23 2.08 4.15
C TYR A 264 -1.42 3.35 4.98
N VAL A 265 -1.43 3.22 6.31
CA VAL A 265 -1.50 4.36 7.25
C VAL A 265 -0.26 5.24 7.11
N GLU A 266 0.95 4.66 7.08
CA GLU A 266 2.20 5.41 6.92
C GLU A 266 2.28 6.15 5.57
N GLN A 267 1.68 5.58 4.52
CA GLN A 267 1.60 6.20 3.19
C GLN A 267 0.46 7.23 3.07
N GLY A 268 -0.36 7.42 4.12
CA GLY A 268 -1.54 8.29 4.07
C GLY A 268 -2.67 7.80 3.17
N GLN A 269 -2.64 6.52 2.75
CA GLN A 269 -3.67 5.92 1.89
C GLN A 269 -4.83 5.38 2.73
N TRP A 270 -5.54 6.30 3.41
CA TRP A 270 -6.59 5.97 4.36
C TRP A 270 -7.79 5.24 3.73
N ASP A 271 -8.24 5.64 2.55
CA ASP A 271 -9.38 5.01 1.87
C ASP A 271 -9.13 3.51 1.63
N LYS A 272 -7.96 3.17 1.07
CA LYS A 272 -7.57 1.77 0.85
C LYS A 272 -7.37 1.02 2.16
N CYS A 273 -6.84 1.68 3.19
CA CYS A 273 -6.69 1.10 4.53
C CYS A 273 -8.06 0.69 5.10
N ILE A 274 -9.06 1.57 5.03
CA ILE A 274 -10.40 1.27 5.56
C ILE A 274 -11.12 0.22 4.70
N GLU A 275 -11.02 0.28 3.38
CA GLU A 275 -11.59 -0.74 2.48
C GLU A 275 -11.02 -2.13 2.76
N THR A 276 -9.70 -2.23 2.93
CA THR A 276 -9.04 -3.50 3.26
C THR A 276 -9.37 -3.96 4.68
N ALA A 277 -9.43 -3.05 5.66
CA ALA A 277 -9.80 -3.37 7.04
C ALA A 277 -11.28 -3.82 7.18
N THR A 278 -12.18 -3.28 6.35
CA THR A 278 -13.61 -3.64 6.35
C THR A 278 -13.83 -5.11 5.94
N LYS A 279 -12.94 -5.65 5.10
CA LYS A 279 -12.97 -7.07 4.67
C LYS A 279 -12.44 -8.04 5.74
N GLN A 280 -11.87 -7.52 6.82
CA GLN A 280 -11.28 -8.32 7.89
C GLN A 280 -12.27 -8.52 9.05
N ASN A 281 -11.79 -8.43 10.29
CA ASN A 281 -12.61 -8.58 11.48
C ASN A 281 -12.97 -7.21 12.09
N TYR A 282 -14.06 -7.21 12.87
CA TYR A 282 -14.61 -6.02 13.54
C TYR A 282 -13.57 -5.28 14.40
N LYS A 283 -12.72 -6.01 15.14
CA LYS A 283 -11.71 -5.40 16.02
C LYS A 283 -10.62 -4.67 15.23
N ILE A 284 -10.16 -5.26 14.12
CA ILE A 284 -9.16 -4.67 13.22
C ILE A 284 -9.75 -3.41 12.57
N LEU A 285 -10.95 -3.49 12.00
CA LEU A 285 -11.62 -2.34 11.39
C LEU A 285 -11.66 -1.15 12.35
N HIS A 286 -12.16 -1.35 13.56
CA HIS A 286 -12.32 -0.24 14.51
C HIS A 286 -11.00 0.28 15.09
N LYS A 287 -9.92 -0.50 15.09
CA LYS A 287 -8.56 0.01 15.37
C LYS A 287 -8.16 1.05 14.32
N TYR A 288 -8.30 0.73 13.03
CA TYR A 288 -7.88 1.62 11.95
C TYR A 288 -8.84 2.81 11.74
N VAL A 289 -10.15 2.63 11.97
CA VAL A 289 -11.12 3.75 12.01
C VAL A 289 -10.74 4.74 13.12
N ALA A 290 -10.37 4.26 14.31
CA ALA A 290 -9.96 5.14 15.41
C ALA A 290 -8.66 5.89 15.09
N LEU A 291 -7.68 5.22 14.46
CA LEU A 291 -6.45 5.86 13.99
C LEU A 291 -6.74 6.94 12.95
N TYR A 292 -7.59 6.65 11.96
CA TYR A 292 -7.95 7.61 10.93
C TYR A 292 -8.74 8.80 11.49
N ALA A 293 -9.73 8.55 12.35
CA ALA A 293 -10.47 9.61 13.02
C ALA A 293 -9.54 10.51 13.87
N THR A 294 -8.55 9.91 14.54
CA THR A 294 -7.55 10.69 15.30
C THR A 294 -6.70 11.58 14.39
N HIS A 295 -6.30 11.08 13.21
CA HIS A 295 -5.60 11.86 12.21
C HIS A 295 -6.46 13.05 11.73
N LEU A 296 -7.70 12.78 11.33
CA LEU A 296 -8.64 13.82 10.85
C LEU A 296 -8.90 14.90 11.90
N ILE A 297 -9.07 14.51 13.16
CA ILE A 297 -9.25 15.47 14.27
C ILE A 297 -8.03 16.37 14.44
N ARG A 298 -6.81 15.83 14.31
CA ARG A 298 -5.57 16.63 14.37
C ARG A 298 -5.47 17.64 13.22
N GLU A 299 -6.01 17.31 12.06
CA GLU A 299 -6.13 18.20 10.91
C GLU A 299 -7.31 19.20 11.02
N GLY A 300 -8.14 19.09 12.06
CA GLY A 300 -9.34 19.91 12.27
C GLY A 300 -10.58 19.43 11.52
N GLY A 301 -10.51 18.27 10.86
CA GLY A 301 -11.58 17.65 10.07
C GLY A 301 -12.60 16.85 10.89
N TYR A 302 -13.22 17.44 11.93
CA TYR A 302 -14.17 16.72 12.79
C TYR A 302 -15.39 16.17 12.03
N ALA A 303 -15.85 16.86 10.98
CA ALA A 303 -16.99 16.43 10.17
C ALA A 303 -16.70 15.13 9.40
N GLN A 304 -15.48 14.97 8.89
CA GLN A 304 -15.04 13.74 8.23
C GLN A 304 -14.89 12.60 9.24
N ALA A 305 -14.35 12.91 10.44
CA ALA A 305 -14.26 11.94 11.53
C ALA A 305 -15.65 11.45 11.99
N LEU A 306 -16.64 12.35 12.06
CA LEU A 306 -18.03 11.97 12.34
C LEU A 306 -18.60 11.05 11.25
N ALA A 307 -18.38 11.39 9.97
CA ALA A 307 -18.85 10.57 8.84
C ALA A 307 -18.29 9.14 8.88
N LEU A 308 -17.04 8.94 9.31
CA LEU A 308 -16.47 7.59 9.50
C LEU A 308 -17.25 6.77 10.52
N TYR A 309 -17.65 7.38 11.64
CA TYR A 309 -18.42 6.69 12.68
C TYR A 309 -19.90 6.50 12.31
N VAL A 310 -20.46 7.37 11.46
CA VAL A 310 -21.77 7.14 10.84
C VAL A 310 -21.71 5.90 9.94
N GLN A 311 -20.65 5.74 9.14
CA GLN A 311 -20.51 4.64 8.20
C GLN A 311 -20.18 3.30 8.86
N HIS A 312 -19.29 3.30 9.85
CA HIS A 312 -18.74 2.06 10.44
C HIS A 312 -19.31 1.73 11.83
N GLY A 313 -20.01 2.67 12.48
CA GLY A 313 -20.56 2.51 13.84
C GLY A 313 -19.58 2.86 14.96
N ALA A 314 -20.10 3.04 16.17
CA ALA A 314 -19.37 3.53 17.33
C ALA A 314 -19.20 2.44 18.41
N PRO A 315 -18.11 1.65 18.38
CA PRO A 315 -17.86 0.62 19.38
C PRO A 315 -17.64 1.20 20.78
N ALA A 316 -18.12 0.48 21.79
CA ALA A 316 -17.91 0.79 23.20
C ALA A 316 -16.49 0.41 23.69
N ASN A 317 -15.45 0.89 23.01
CA ASN A 317 -14.06 0.72 23.43
C ASN A 317 -13.60 1.95 24.23
N PRO A 318 -13.21 1.81 25.52
CA PRO A 318 -12.76 2.94 26.34
C PRO A 318 -11.61 3.75 25.73
N GLN A 319 -10.72 3.12 24.94
CA GLN A 319 -9.62 3.81 24.26
C GLN A 319 -10.11 4.86 23.25
N ASN A 320 -11.34 4.70 22.73
CA ASN A 320 -11.92 5.59 21.72
C ASN A 320 -12.78 6.71 22.32
N PHE A 321 -13.06 6.69 23.63
CA PHE A 321 -13.98 7.66 24.25
C PHE A 321 -13.57 9.11 24.05
N ASN A 322 -12.27 9.39 24.12
CA ASN A 322 -11.75 10.73 23.88
C ASN A 322 -11.99 11.22 22.44
N ILE A 323 -12.06 10.30 21.47
CA ILE A 323 -12.36 10.63 20.06
C ILE A 323 -13.82 11.12 19.96
N TYR A 324 -14.77 10.38 20.56
CA TYR A 324 -16.19 10.75 20.54
C TYR A 324 -16.44 12.09 21.25
N LYS A 325 -15.85 12.27 22.44
CA LYS A 325 -15.91 13.53 23.17
C LYS A 325 -15.35 14.68 22.34
N ARG A 326 -14.21 14.46 21.66
CA ARG A 326 -13.58 15.49 20.85
C ARG A 326 -14.43 15.90 19.64
N ILE A 327 -15.05 14.94 18.94
CA ILE A 327 -15.99 15.22 17.85
C ILE A 327 -17.16 16.07 18.37
N PHE A 328 -17.74 15.71 19.53
CA PHE A 328 -18.80 16.51 20.15
C PHE A 328 -18.33 17.94 20.46
N THR A 329 -17.20 18.10 21.16
CA THR A 329 -16.65 19.41 21.55
C THR A 329 -16.35 20.28 20.34
N ASP A 330 -15.69 19.74 19.32
CA ASP A 330 -15.35 20.49 18.10
C ASP A 330 -16.63 20.93 17.36
N MET A 331 -17.68 20.10 17.35
CA MET A 331 -18.95 20.44 16.73
C MET A 331 -19.73 21.52 17.49
N VAL A 332 -19.83 21.44 18.83
CA VAL A 332 -20.51 22.47 19.64
C VAL A 332 -19.75 23.80 19.64
N SER A 333 -18.43 23.78 19.50
CA SER A 333 -17.61 24.97 19.31
C SER A 333 -17.61 25.51 17.88
N SER A 334 -18.10 24.75 16.90
CA SER A 334 -18.08 25.21 15.50
C SER A 334 -19.07 26.38 15.29
N PRO A 335 -18.65 27.48 14.63
CA PRO A 335 -19.54 28.61 14.35
C PRO A 335 -20.62 28.22 13.32
N GLY A 336 -21.74 28.94 13.31
CA GLY A 336 -22.78 28.76 12.29
C GLY A 336 -23.52 27.42 12.35
N THR A 337 -23.57 26.76 13.52
CA THR A 337 -24.30 25.50 13.73
C THR A 337 -25.71 25.70 14.29
N ASN A 338 -26.12 26.94 14.61
CA ASN A 338 -27.47 27.30 15.04
C ASN A 338 -28.36 27.75 13.88
N ASN A 339 -28.62 26.82 12.95
CA ASN A 339 -29.53 27.03 11.84
C ASN A 339 -30.18 25.71 11.42
N ALA A 340 -31.09 25.80 10.44
CA ALA A 340 -31.81 24.67 9.88
C ALA A 340 -30.93 23.71 9.06
N GLU A 341 -29.88 24.20 8.43
CA GLU A 341 -29.00 23.43 7.53
C GLU A 341 -28.09 22.49 8.32
N ALA A 342 -27.69 22.89 9.53
CA ALA A 342 -26.89 22.08 10.45
C ALA A 342 -27.63 20.83 10.98
N TYR A 343 -28.91 20.64 10.67
CA TYR A 343 -29.70 19.51 11.15
C TYR A 343 -29.03 18.16 10.88
N HIS A 344 -28.55 17.93 9.66
CA HIS A 344 -28.00 16.62 9.28
C HIS A 344 -26.75 16.29 10.11
N SER A 345 -25.84 17.25 10.27
CA SER A 345 -24.66 17.07 11.11
C SER A 345 -25.04 16.77 12.57
N TRP A 346 -26.06 17.46 13.11
CA TRP A 346 -26.51 17.22 14.49
C TRP A 346 -27.22 15.87 14.64
N ALA A 347 -27.98 15.45 13.63
CA ALA A 347 -28.62 14.14 13.59
C ALA A 347 -27.57 13.02 13.51
N ASP A 348 -26.54 13.19 12.68
CA ASP A 348 -25.43 12.23 12.57
C ASP A 348 -24.69 12.08 13.90
N LEU A 349 -24.35 13.19 14.58
CA LEU A 349 -23.72 13.14 15.91
C LEU A 349 -24.62 12.45 16.94
N ARG A 350 -25.92 12.79 16.95
CA ARG A 350 -26.91 12.16 17.83
C ARG A 350 -26.99 10.65 17.57
N ASP A 351 -27.03 10.22 16.31
CA ASP A 351 -27.21 8.82 15.94
C ASP A 351 -25.94 7.99 16.23
N VAL A 352 -24.75 8.59 16.07
CA VAL A 352 -23.46 8.00 16.48
C VAL A 352 -23.40 7.84 18.01
N LEU A 353 -23.74 8.88 18.77
CA LEU A 353 -23.75 8.83 20.23
C LEU A 353 -24.83 7.86 20.76
N PHE A 354 -25.96 7.74 20.06
CA PHE A 354 -26.99 6.75 20.36
C PHE A 354 -26.46 5.33 20.16
N ASN A 355 -25.82 5.07 19.02
CA ASN A 355 -25.18 3.78 18.73
C ASN A 355 -24.13 3.43 19.80
N LEU A 356 -23.34 4.41 20.23
CA LEU A 356 -22.37 4.25 21.32
C LEU A 356 -23.05 3.87 22.64
N CYS A 357 -24.10 4.58 23.06
CA CYS A 357 -24.83 4.29 24.29
C CYS A 357 -25.46 2.88 24.24
N GLU A 358 -26.06 2.49 23.12
CA GLU A 358 -26.57 1.12 22.92
C GLU A 358 -25.48 0.04 23.06
N ASN A 359 -24.26 0.35 22.60
CA ASN A 359 -23.12 -0.55 22.73
C ASN A 359 -22.56 -0.56 24.16
N LEU A 360 -22.59 0.57 24.88
CA LEU A 360 -22.15 0.68 26.27
C LEU A 360 -23.06 -0.11 27.22
N VAL A 361 -24.38 -0.06 27.02
CA VAL A 361 -25.34 -0.88 27.78
C VAL A 361 -25.05 -2.38 27.66
N LYS A 362 -24.48 -2.82 26.53
CA LYS A 362 -24.14 -4.23 26.24
C LYS A 362 -22.71 -4.58 26.63
N SER A 363 -21.90 -3.63 27.09
CA SER A 363 -20.49 -3.84 27.44
C SER A 363 -20.30 -3.86 28.96
N SER A 364 -19.04 -4.04 29.40
CA SER A 364 -18.65 -3.93 30.80
C SER A 364 -18.79 -2.51 31.36
N GLU A 365 -18.99 -1.51 30.50
CA GLU A 365 -19.11 -0.09 30.88
C GLU A 365 -20.57 0.33 31.15
N ALA A 366 -21.51 -0.61 31.20
CA ALA A 366 -22.90 -0.32 31.50
C ALA A 366 -23.04 0.37 32.87
N ASN A 367 -23.72 1.51 32.89
CA ASN A 367 -23.90 2.37 34.07
C ASN A 367 -22.58 2.88 34.71
N SER A 368 -21.49 2.91 33.94
CA SER A 368 -20.27 3.62 34.34
C SER A 368 -20.48 5.14 34.30
N ALA A 369 -19.59 5.89 34.95
CA ALA A 369 -19.58 7.36 34.83
C ALA A 369 -19.40 7.82 33.37
N ALA A 370 -18.62 7.09 32.57
CA ALA A 370 -18.47 7.37 31.15
C ALA A 370 -19.79 7.15 30.39
N HIS A 371 -20.55 6.12 30.73
CA HIS A 371 -21.88 5.88 30.15
C HIS A 371 -22.87 7.01 30.46
N GLU A 372 -22.91 7.47 31.71
CA GLU A 372 -23.74 8.62 32.11
C GLU A 372 -23.35 9.90 31.37
N GLU A 373 -22.05 10.14 31.20
CA GLU A 373 -21.53 11.28 30.44
C GLU A 373 -21.96 11.20 28.96
N PHE A 374 -21.84 10.04 28.31
CA PHE A 374 -22.28 9.88 26.93
C PHE A 374 -23.80 9.99 26.76
N GLU A 375 -24.61 9.55 27.74
CA GLU A 375 -26.06 9.81 27.76
C GLU A 375 -26.38 11.32 27.84
N MET A 376 -25.57 12.10 28.57
CA MET A 376 -25.68 13.55 28.61
C MET A 376 -25.29 14.20 27.28
N LEU A 377 -24.16 13.80 26.68
CA LEU A 377 -23.76 14.28 25.35
C LEU A 377 -24.81 13.95 24.28
N LEU A 378 -25.38 12.75 24.37
CA LEU A 378 -26.45 12.30 23.49
C LEU A 378 -27.71 13.17 23.63
N LEU A 379 -28.11 13.49 24.86
CA LEU A 379 -29.25 14.37 25.12
C LEU A 379 -29.01 15.77 24.54
N ILE A 380 -27.81 16.31 24.71
CA ILE A 380 -27.44 17.62 24.18
C ILE A 380 -27.46 17.61 22.64
N ALA A 381 -26.85 16.60 22.01
CA ALA A 381 -26.90 16.44 20.55
C ALA A 381 -28.35 16.31 20.03
N HIS A 382 -29.21 15.60 20.78
CA HIS A 382 -30.64 15.53 20.48
C HIS A 382 -31.32 16.90 20.55
N TYR A 383 -31.03 17.73 21.55
CA TYR A 383 -31.58 19.09 21.65
C TYR A 383 -31.12 19.98 20.50
N TYR A 384 -29.84 19.94 20.12
CA TYR A 384 -29.35 20.67 18.94
C TYR A 384 -30.04 20.20 17.65
N ALA A 385 -30.14 18.89 17.41
CA ALA A 385 -30.82 18.34 16.24
C ALA A 385 -32.29 18.76 16.20
N THR A 386 -33.00 18.66 17.33
CA THR A 386 -34.41 19.04 17.44
C THR A 386 -34.60 20.54 17.21
N ARG A 387 -33.69 21.37 17.72
CA ARG A 387 -33.69 22.82 17.52
C ARG A 387 -33.50 23.18 16.04
N SER A 388 -32.51 22.62 15.37
CA SER A 388 -32.29 22.82 13.93
C SER A 388 -33.49 22.36 13.10
N ALA A 389 -34.09 21.22 13.44
CA ALA A 389 -35.31 20.75 12.79
C ALA A 389 -36.48 21.74 12.98
N ALA A 390 -36.66 22.26 14.19
CA ALA A 390 -37.69 23.24 14.52
C ALA A 390 -37.50 24.56 13.74
N GLN A 391 -36.26 25.05 13.62
CA GLN A 391 -35.93 26.25 12.84
C GLN A 391 -36.21 26.10 11.34
N SER A 392 -36.07 24.89 10.77
CA SER A 392 -36.35 24.65 9.34
C SER A 392 -37.80 24.94 8.91
N ILE A 393 -38.71 25.01 9.88
CA ILE A 393 -40.14 25.23 9.63
C ILE A 393 -40.46 26.74 9.58
N LYS A 394 -39.58 27.60 10.13
CA LYS A 394 -39.67 29.08 10.09
C LYS A 394 -39.70 29.65 8.66
N GLN A 395 -39.01 29.00 7.72
CA GLN A 395 -38.85 29.53 6.36
C GLN A 395 -40.08 29.36 5.43
N LEU A 396 -41.10 28.59 5.82
CA LEU A 396 -42.26 28.29 4.97
C LEU A 396 -43.53 29.08 5.35
N GLY A 397 -43.53 29.84 6.45
CA GLY A 397 -44.72 30.54 6.97
C GLY A 397 -44.44 32.02 7.24
N ARG A 398 -44.19 32.82 6.20
CA ARG A 398 -43.98 34.29 6.34
C ARG A 398 -45.24 35.08 6.71
N ASP A 399 -46.43 34.48 6.68
CA ASP A 399 -47.69 35.24 6.69
C ASP A 399 -48.51 35.20 7.99
N HIS A 400 -48.06 34.52 9.06
CA HIS A 400 -48.84 34.45 10.32
C HIS A 400 -48.09 35.07 11.50
N LYS A 401 -48.25 36.39 11.69
CA LYS A 401 -47.83 37.18 12.88
C LYS A 401 -48.51 36.78 14.21
N LEU A 402 -49.13 35.60 14.27
CA LEU A 402 -49.87 35.15 15.45
C LEU A 402 -49.34 33.77 15.85
N PHE A 403 -48.40 33.77 16.81
CA PHE A 403 -47.93 32.61 17.56
C PHE A 403 -47.41 31.44 16.70
N ASN A 404 -46.10 31.39 16.44
CA ASN A 404 -45.46 30.22 15.80
C ASN A 404 -44.98 29.25 16.89
N PRO A 405 -45.70 28.13 17.17
CA PRO A 405 -45.36 27.22 18.26
C PRO A 405 -43.96 26.60 18.14
N GLN A 406 -43.40 26.60 16.93
CA GLN A 406 -42.12 25.97 16.61
C GLN A 406 -40.92 26.88 16.92
N GLU A 407 -41.08 28.20 16.77
CA GLU A 407 -40.09 29.19 17.23
C GLU A 407 -39.99 29.13 18.76
N THR A 408 -41.13 28.94 19.44
CA THR A 408 -41.17 28.68 20.88
C THR A 408 -40.43 27.39 21.26
N VAL A 409 -40.51 26.31 20.46
CA VAL A 409 -39.75 25.08 20.73
C VAL A 409 -38.25 25.30 20.59
N ALA A 410 -37.81 25.97 19.51
CA ALA A 410 -36.40 26.28 19.30
C ALA A 410 -35.84 27.18 20.41
N ALA A 411 -36.57 28.21 20.84
CA ALA A 411 -36.20 29.08 21.96
C ALA A 411 -36.09 28.30 23.28
N ARG A 412 -37.09 27.45 23.60
CA ARG A 412 -37.04 26.60 24.81
C ARG A 412 -35.86 25.64 24.82
N LEU A 413 -35.52 25.08 23.66
CA LEU A 413 -34.34 24.21 23.51
C LEU A 413 -33.04 25.00 23.72
N SER A 414 -32.88 26.18 23.11
CA SER A 414 -31.70 27.03 23.34
C SER A 414 -31.54 27.41 24.81
N ILE A 415 -32.64 27.78 25.48
CA ILE A 415 -32.64 28.08 26.91
C ILE A 415 -32.31 26.84 27.74
N SER A 416 -32.85 25.68 27.35
CA SER A 416 -32.57 24.41 28.02
C SER A 416 -31.11 23.99 27.93
N LEU A 417 -30.43 24.34 26.85
CA LEU A 417 -29.00 24.07 26.67
C LEU A 417 -28.13 24.85 27.66
N LEU A 418 -28.62 25.95 28.25
CA LEU A 418 -27.89 26.70 29.30
C LEU A 418 -27.58 25.85 30.52
N ARG A 419 -28.38 24.82 30.82
CA ARG A 419 -28.09 23.88 31.91
C ARG A 419 -26.87 22.98 31.66
N HIS A 420 -26.35 23.00 30.43
CA HIS A 420 -25.26 22.14 29.98
C HIS A 420 -23.99 22.94 29.64
N THR A 421 -23.86 24.19 30.10
CA THR A 421 -22.71 25.08 29.88
C THR A 421 -21.40 24.58 30.49
N GLN A 422 -21.42 23.55 31.34
CA GLN A 422 -20.22 22.83 31.76
C GLN A 422 -19.60 22.00 30.60
N LEU A 423 -20.39 21.64 29.60
CA LEU A 423 -20.00 20.85 28.43
C LEU A 423 -20.06 21.66 27.12
N LEU A 424 -20.63 22.87 27.17
CA LEU A 424 -20.88 23.74 26.02
C LEU A 424 -20.18 25.08 26.22
N PRO A 425 -19.68 25.73 25.15
CA PRO A 425 -19.16 27.08 25.26
C PRO A 425 -20.24 28.03 25.79
N ALA A 426 -20.01 28.58 26.99
CA ALA A 426 -21.02 29.36 27.71
C ALA A 426 -21.40 30.64 26.95
N ASP A 427 -20.43 31.38 26.42
CA ASP A 427 -20.65 32.58 25.61
C ASP A 427 -21.60 32.30 24.43
N LYS A 428 -21.32 31.24 23.67
CA LYS A 428 -22.17 30.83 22.55
C LYS A 428 -23.57 30.41 23.01
N ALA A 429 -23.67 29.63 24.09
CA ALA A 429 -24.94 29.14 24.59
C ALA A 429 -25.86 30.28 25.06
N PHE A 430 -25.32 31.25 25.82
CA PHE A 430 -26.05 32.42 26.30
C PHE A 430 -26.46 33.35 25.15
N TYR A 431 -25.57 33.58 24.19
CA TYR A 431 -25.91 34.33 22.97
C TYR A 431 -27.07 33.69 22.20
N GLU A 432 -27.00 32.38 21.94
CA GLU A 432 -28.03 31.66 21.20
C GLU A 432 -29.37 31.61 21.95
N ALA A 433 -29.36 31.45 23.27
CA ALA A 433 -30.56 31.46 24.11
C ALA A 433 -31.21 32.85 24.16
N GLY A 434 -30.41 33.89 24.40
CA GLY A 434 -30.88 35.27 24.45
C GLY A 434 -31.44 35.75 23.11
N THR A 435 -30.76 35.42 22.00
CA THR A 435 -31.24 35.75 20.65
C THR A 435 -32.54 35.03 20.33
N ALA A 436 -32.64 33.73 20.65
CA ALA A 436 -33.88 32.98 20.42
C ALA A 436 -35.05 33.49 21.29
N ALA A 437 -34.78 33.88 22.54
CA ALA A 437 -35.77 34.52 23.42
C ALA A 437 -36.25 35.86 22.86
N LYS A 438 -35.33 36.68 22.34
CA LYS A 438 -35.63 37.97 21.69
C LYS A 438 -36.53 37.79 20.48
N GLU A 439 -36.25 36.81 19.62
CA GLU A 439 -37.05 36.52 18.42
C GLU A 439 -38.50 36.13 18.72
N VAL A 440 -38.75 35.45 19.85
CA VAL A 440 -40.11 35.04 20.27
C VAL A 440 -40.82 36.08 21.15
N GLY A 441 -40.18 37.23 21.42
CA GLY A 441 -40.74 38.30 22.25
C GLY A 441 -40.67 38.04 23.76
N TRP A 442 -39.75 37.18 24.22
CA TRP A 442 -39.49 36.97 25.65
C TRP A 442 -38.43 37.92 26.15
N GLU A 443 -38.77 39.22 26.19
CA GLU A 443 -37.81 40.31 26.41
C GLU A 443 -37.06 40.18 27.74
N ASN A 444 -37.73 39.84 28.85
CA ASN A 444 -37.08 39.68 30.15
C ASN A 444 -35.98 38.60 30.13
N MET A 445 -36.29 37.43 29.55
CA MET A 445 -35.32 36.34 29.41
C MET A 445 -34.20 36.72 28.43
N ALA A 446 -34.54 37.37 27.32
CA ALA A 446 -33.56 37.83 26.35
C ALA A 446 -32.56 38.81 26.97
N PHE A 447 -33.06 39.78 27.74
CA PHE A 447 -32.25 40.76 28.44
C PHE A 447 -31.27 40.10 29.43
N ILE A 448 -31.78 39.23 30.31
CA ILE A 448 -30.94 38.54 31.32
C ILE A 448 -29.86 37.68 30.65
N PHE A 449 -30.21 36.88 29.63
CA PHE A 449 -29.25 36.01 28.96
C PHE A 449 -28.23 36.78 28.11
N LEU A 450 -28.63 37.87 27.46
CA LEU A 450 -27.73 38.69 26.66
C LEU A 450 -26.81 39.56 27.52
N ASN A 451 -27.27 40.05 28.68
CA ASN A 451 -26.39 40.66 29.67
C ASN A 451 -25.33 39.67 30.14
N ARG A 452 -25.74 38.47 30.58
CA ARG A 452 -24.80 37.43 30.99
C ARG A 452 -23.82 37.05 29.88
N PHE A 453 -24.24 37.06 28.62
CA PHE A 453 -23.36 36.85 27.49
C PHE A 453 -22.27 37.94 27.37
N LEU A 454 -22.61 39.21 27.59
CA LEU A 454 -21.63 40.30 27.59
C LEU A 454 -20.66 40.15 28.77
N ASP A 455 -21.16 39.84 29.97
CA ASP A 455 -20.29 39.60 31.12
C ASP A 455 -19.32 38.44 30.87
N LEU A 456 -19.80 37.36 30.23
CA LEU A 456 -18.95 36.24 29.82
C LEU A 456 -17.94 36.62 28.74
N THR A 457 -18.29 37.55 27.85
CA THR A 457 -17.38 38.06 26.82
C THR A 457 -16.21 38.78 27.48
N ASP A 458 -16.49 39.64 28.46
CA ASP A 458 -15.49 40.38 29.24
C ASP A 458 -14.65 39.41 30.10
N ALA A 459 -15.29 38.44 30.76
CA ALA A 459 -14.61 37.40 31.53
C ALA A 459 -13.66 36.52 30.69
N ILE A 460 -13.98 36.28 29.41
CA ILE A 460 -13.09 35.56 28.48
C ILE A 460 -11.85 36.40 28.14
N GLU A 461 -11.99 37.72 28.03
CA GLU A 461 -10.87 38.63 27.76
C GLU A 461 -9.95 38.77 28.99
N GLU A 462 -10.54 38.81 30.19
CA GLU A 462 -9.80 38.88 31.46
C GLU A 462 -9.24 37.52 31.91
N GLY A 463 -9.83 36.41 31.44
CA GLY A 463 -9.43 35.05 31.79
C GLY A 463 -9.89 34.58 33.19
N THR A 464 -10.85 35.26 33.81
CA THR A 464 -11.41 34.91 35.13
C THR A 464 -12.92 35.14 35.19
N LEU A 465 -13.62 34.35 36.01
CA LEU A 465 -15.07 34.49 36.28
C LEU A 465 -15.36 35.26 37.59
N ASP A 466 -14.33 35.64 38.36
CA ASP A 466 -14.50 36.14 39.74
C ASP A 466 -15.33 37.43 39.84
N ALA A 467 -15.39 38.22 38.76
CA ALA A 467 -16.11 39.48 38.70
C ALA A 467 -17.60 39.32 38.32
N LEU A 468 -18.07 38.11 38.01
CA LEU A 468 -19.44 37.89 37.55
C LEU A 468 -20.47 37.93 38.68
N ASP A 469 -21.50 38.77 38.55
CA ASP A 469 -22.67 38.72 39.43
C ASP A 469 -23.59 37.56 39.04
N HIS A 470 -23.94 36.73 40.01
CA HIS A 470 -24.80 35.54 39.84
C HIS A 470 -26.24 35.72 40.37
N SER A 471 -26.58 36.91 40.86
CA SER A 471 -27.89 37.24 41.44
C SER A 471 -29.08 36.76 40.61
N ASP A 472 -29.09 37.02 39.31
CA ASP A 472 -30.18 36.64 38.37
C ASP A 472 -30.43 35.13 38.26
N PHE A 473 -29.46 34.30 38.66
CA PHE A 473 -29.47 32.86 38.42
C PHE A 473 -29.46 32.00 39.70
N GLN A 474 -29.50 32.61 40.90
CA GLN A 474 -29.41 31.91 42.19
C GLN A 474 -30.45 30.79 42.38
N ASP A 475 -31.68 30.98 41.89
CA ASP A 475 -32.79 30.03 42.00
C ASP A 475 -32.99 29.17 40.74
N THR A 476 -31.92 28.98 39.95
CA THR A 476 -31.94 28.21 38.69
C THR A 476 -31.04 26.98 38.77
N ASP A 477 -31.18 26.07 37.79
CA ASP A 477 -30.28 24.94 37.59
C ASP A 477 -29.23 25.20 36.49
N ILE A 478 -28.98 26.48 36.18
CA ILE A 478 -27.93 26.91 35.25
C ILE A 478 -26.61 27.00 36.02
N PRO A 479 -25.53 26.32 35.58
CA PRO A 479 -24.24 26.36 36.27
C PRO A 479 -23.64 27.76 36.36
N PHE A 480 -23.08 28.12 37.52
CA PHE A 480 -22.29 29.35 37.72
C PHE A 480 -20.84 29.16 37.27
N GLU A 481 -20.24 28.04 37.65
CA GLU A 481 -18.88 27.67 37.25
C GLU A 481 -18.92 26.98 35.89
N VAL A 482 -18.35 27.64 34.89
CA VAL A 482 -18.28 27.17 33.51
C VAL A 482 -16.84 27.24 32.99
N PRO A 483 -16.41 26.31 32.14
CA PRO A 483 -15.08 26.40 31.53
C PRO A 483 -15.02 27.60 30.59
N LEU A 484 -14.08 28.52 30.84
CA LEU A 484 -13.81 29.65 29.95
C LEU A 484 -13.14 29.15 28.66
N PRO A 485 -13.70 29.46 27.48
CA PRO A 485 -13.07 29.10 26.22
C PRO A 485 -11.81 29.92 25.95
N ALA A 486 -10.85 29.34 25.23
CA ALA A 486 -9.60 30.03 24.88
C ALA A 486 -9.79 31.20 23.89
N LYS A 487 -10.93 31.24 23.19
CA LYS A 487 -11.32 32.28 22.25
C LYS A 487 -12.84 32.46 22.31
N GLN A 488 -13.30 33.68 22.06
CA GLN A 488 -14.73 33.97 21.92
C GLN A 488 -15.30 33.27 20.67
N HIS A 489 -16.48 32.67 20.81
CA HIS A 489 -17.16 31.93 19.75
C HIS A 489 -18.08 32.81 18.90
N VAL A 490 -18.53 33.93 19.45
CA VAL A 490 -19.41 34.88 18.78
C VAL A 490 -18.58 36.01 18.16
N PRO A 491 -18.70 36.31 16.86
CA PRO A 491 -17.95 37.37 16.19
C PRO A 491 -18.22 38.77 16.75
N GLU A 492 -17.22 39.65 16.72
CA GLU A 492 -17.28 41.02 17.27
C GLU A 492 -18.49 41.82 16.81
N ALA A 493 -18.82 41.78 15.51
CA ALA A 493 -20.00 42.48 14.99
C ALA A 493 -21.30 42.09 15.70
N GLN A 494 -21.50 40.80 15.99
CA GLN A 494 -22.68 40.33 16.72
C GLN A 494 -22.63 40.71 18.20
N ARG A 495 -21.44 40.86 18.77
CA ARG A 495 -21.28 41.30 20.17
C ARG A 495 -21.64 42.77 20.32
N GLU A 496 -21.21 43.62 19.39
CA GLU A 496 -21.60 45.03 19.37
C GLU A 496 -23.11 45.19 19.15
N GLU A 497 -23.71 44.42 18.24
CA GLU A 497 -25.18 44.41 18.07
C GLU A 497 -25.93 44.05 19.35
N VAL A 498 -25.41 43.09 20.12
CA VAL A 498 -25.98 42.72 21.42
C VAL A 498 -25.75 43.83 22.45
N ARG A 499 -24.56 44.42 22.50
CA ARG A 499 -24.23 45.53 23.41
C ARG A 499 -25.15 46.72 23.18
N ASP A 500 -25.34 47.15 21.94
CA ASP A 500 -26.24 48.24 21.57
C ASP A 500 -27.69 47.94 21.97
N TRP A 501 -28.14 46.70 21.74
CA TRP A 501 -29.49 46.30 22.11
C TRP A 501 -29.69 46.28 23.63
N VAL A 502 -28.76 45.69 24.38
CA VAL A 502 -28.79 45.64 25.84
C VAL A 502 -28.80 47.05 26.42
N LEU A 503 -27.93 47.95 25.93
CA LEU A 503 -27.91 49.35 26.36
C LEU A 503 -29.24 50.05 26.09
N THR A 504 -29.84 49.81 24.92
CA THR A 504 -31.15 50.38 24.57
C THR A 504 -32.24 49.91 25.52
N VAL A 505 -32.28 48.60 25.82
CA VAL A 505 -33.28 48.01 26.72
C VAL A 505 -33.06 48.46 28.16
N SER A 506 -31.82 48.58 28.63
CA SER A 506 -31.49 49.10 29.97
C SER A 506 -31.95 50.55 30.19
N MET A 507 -32.04 51.35 29.12
CA MET A 507 -32.60 52.70 29.20
C MET A 507 -34.14 52.71 29.25
N ASP A 508 -34.79 51.66 28.75
CA ASP A 508 -36.24 51.50 28.81
C ASP A 508 -36.66 50.87 30.15
N GLN A 509 -37.00 51.72 31.13
CA GLN A 509 -37.37 51.32 32.51
C GLN A 509 -38.64 50.45 32.63
N ARG A 510 -39.21 50.00 31.50
CA ARG A 510 -40.41 49.16 31.46
C ARG A 510 -40.12 47.68 31.67
N LEU A 511 -38.88 47.25 31.45
CA LEU A 511 -38.51 45.84 31.53
C LEU A 511 -38.12 45.44 32.96
N GLU A 512 -38.80 44.44 33.51
CA GLU A 512 -38.44 43.85 34.79
C GLU A 512 -37.38 42.77 34.59
N GLN A 513 -36.20 42.94 35.21
CA GLN A 513 -35.11 41.97 35.19
C GLN A 513 -35.43 40.78 36.13
N VAL A 514 -36.46 40.01 35.76
CA VAL A 514 -36.92 38.84 36.53
C VAL A 514 -37.20 37.68 35.58
N LEU A 515 -36.60 36.52 35.87
CA LEU A 515 -36.88 35.29 35.15
C LEU A 515 -38.29 34.76 35.48
N PRO A 516 -39.05 34.29 34.48
CA PRO A 516 -40.41 33.80 34.69
C PRO A 516 -40.44 32.54 35.56
N ARG A 517 -41.42 32.45 36.45
CA ARG A 517 -41.58 31.35 37.40
C ARG A 517 -42.76 30.45 37.02
N ASP A 518 -42.62 29.15 37.25
CA ASP A 518 -43.68 28.18 37.05
C ASP A 518 -44.60 28.01 38.28
N GLU A 519 -45.51 27.03 38.22
CA GLU A 519 -46.45 26.69 39.29
C GLU A 519 -45.78 26.24 40.60
N ARG A 520 -44.50 25.86 40.57
CA ARG A 520 -43.70 25.52 41.76
C ARG A 520 -43.03 26.76 42.38
N GLY A 521 -43.16 27.92 41.74
CA GLY A 521 -42.53 29.17 42.17
C GLY A 521 -41.03 29.25 41.87
N VAL A 522 -40.51 28.37 41.01
CA VAL A 522 -39.10 28.38 40.56
C VAL A 522 -39.02 28.76 39.09
N TYR A 523 -37.81 29.09 38.60
CA TYR A 523 -37.61 29.42 37.19
C TYR A 523 -38.23 28.37 36.25
N GLU A 524 -39.03 28.80 35.27
CA GLU A 524 -39.87 27.89 34.48
C GLU A 524 -39.12 26.83 33.67
N ALA A 525 -37.86 27.08 33.32
CA ALA A 525 -37.02 26.11 32.63
C ALA A 525 -36.22 25.21 33.59
N SER A 526 -36.25 25.48 34.90
CA SER A 526 -35.51 24.69 35.88
C SER A 526 -36.12 23.31 36.07
N LEU A 527 -35.30 22.26 36.03
CA LEU A 527 -35.73 20.90 36.33
C LEU A 527 -35.82 20.65 37.83
N VAL A 528 -35.07 21.41 38.63
CA VAL A 528 -34.96 21.22 40.08
C VAL A 528 -35.64 22.37 40.81
N ALA A 529 -36.59 22.02 41.69
CA ALA A 529 -37.14 23.00 42.62
C ALA A 529 -36.38 22.95 43.95
N ALA A 530 -35.40 23.85 44.14
CA ALA A 530 -34.52 23.86 45.31
C ALA A 530 -35.29 23.91 46.65
N SER A 531 -36.41 24.62 46.68
CA SER A 531 -37.28 24.75 47.86
C SER A 531 -37.97 23.45 48.29
N THR A 532 -38.17 22.50 47.38
CA THR A 532 -38.90 21.25 47.65
C THR A 532 -38.07 19.99 47.42
N GLY A 533 -36.90 20.11 46.78
CA GLY A 533 -36.06 18.98 46.35
C GLY A 533 -36.64 18.16 45.19
N VAL A 534 -37.81 18.54 44.65
CA VAL A 534 -38.47 17.79 43.57
C VAL A 534 -37.75 18.05 42.25
N ARG A 535 -37.33 16.97 41.58
CA ARG A 535 -36.74 16.98 40.24
C ARG A 535 -37.76 16.51 39.20
N ALA A 536 -38.07 17.38 38.25
CA ALA A 536 -38.92 17.06 37.12
C ALA A 536 -38.12 16.39 36.00
N LEU A 537 -38.79 15.54 35.21
CA LEU A 537 -38.20 14.98 33.99
C LEU A 537 -38.10 16.06 32.91
N PRO A 538 -36.99 16.16 32.17
CA PRO A 538 -36.89 17.06 31.04
C PRO A 538 -37.73 16.55 29.86
N CYS A 539 -38.50 17.44 29.24
CA CYS A 539 -39.22 17.15 28.01
C CYS A 539 -38.24 16.98 26.85
N LEU A 540 -38.28 15.83 26.14
CA LEU A 540 -37.37 15.59 25.01
C LEU A 540 -37.46 16.65 23.90
N ILE A 541 -38.63 17.23 23.67
CA ILE A 541 -38.82 18.19 22.58
C ILE A 541 -38.39 19.61 22.97
N THR A 542 -38.51 19.98 24.24
CA THR A 542 -38.34 21.39 24.66
C THR A 542 -37.27 21.58 25.73
N GLY A 543 -36.78 20.50 26.34
CA GLY A 543 -35.89 20.49 27.50
C GLY A 543 -36.52 20.97 28.82
N TYR A 544 -37.66 21.66 28.78
CA TYR A 544 -38.36 22.18 29.97
C TYR A 544 -38.94 21.06 30.87
N PRO A 545 -39.17 21.34 32.17
CA PRO A 545 -39.73 20.37 33.11
C PRO A 545 -41.14 19.91 32.71
N ILE A 546 -41.41 18.61 32.82
CA ILE A 546 -42.75 18.03 32.64
C ILE A 546 -43.49 18.06 33.97
N LEU A 547 -44.34 19.07 34.17
CA LEU A 547 -45.15 19.20 35.40
C LEU A 547 -46.52 18.53 35.29
N ARG A 548 -47.11 18.53 34.09
CA ARG A 548 -48.44 18.00 33.78
C ARG A 548 -48.44 17.27 32.44
N ASN A 549 -49.47 16.46 32.20
CA ASN A 549 -49.74 15.81 30.91
C ASN A 549 -48.54 15.04 30.33
N LYS A 550 -47.91 14.18 31.14
CA LYS A 550 -46.73 13.39 30.75
C LYS A 550 -47.08 12.30 29.72
N ILE A 551 -46.24 12.18 28.69
CA ILE A 551 -46.14 11.00 27.82
C ILE A 551 -44.76 10.39 28.05
N GLU A 552 -44.70 9.10 28.33
CA GLU A 552 -43.45 8.33 28.42
C GLU A 552 -43.21 7.56 27.12
N PHE A 553 -41.95 7.50 26.72
CA PHE A 553 -41.51 6.70 25.58
C PHE A 553 -41.00 5.33 26.05
N LYS A 554 -40.70 4.42 25.11
CA LYS A 554 -40.28 3.05 25.46
C LYS A 554 -39.03 2.99 26.34
N ARG A 555 -38.12 3.96 26.18
CA ARG A 555 -36.91 4.06 27.01
C ARG A 555 -37.24 4.70 28.37
N PRO A 556 -36.88 4.06 29.49
CA PRO A 556 -37.09 4.63 30.82
C PRO A 556 -36.48 6.03 30.96
N GLY A 557 -37.17 6.93 31.66
CA GLY A 557 -36.71 8.29 31.90
C GLY A 557 -36.82 9.24 30.71
N LYS A 558 -37.21 8.77 29.52
CA LYS A 558 -37.44 9.60 28.33
C LYS A 558 -38.93 9.92 28.22
N ALA A 559 -39.28 11.21 28.31
CA ALA A 559 -40.66 11.66 28.31
C ALA A 559 -40.83 12.99 27.57
N ALA A 560 -42.07 13.31 27.20
CA ALA A 560 -42.46 14.60 26.68
C ALA A 560 -43.77 15.08 27.29
N ASN A 561 -43.97 16.40 27.32
CA ASN A 561 -45.28 16.97 27.61
C ASN A 561 -46.21 16.74 26.41
N LYS A 562 -47.41 16.21 26.65
CA LYS A 562 -48.41 15.85 25.63
C LYS A 562 -48.79 17.00 24.72
N ASP A 563 -48.93 18.21 25.26
CA ASP A 563 -49.35 19.37 24.49
C ASP A 563 -48.24 19.83 23.55
N ASN A 564 -46.99 19.87 24.04
CA ASN A 564 -45.81 20.14 23.22
C ASN A 564 -45.60 19.04 22.16
N TRP A 565 -45.78 17.77 22.52
CA TRP A 565 -45.70 16.63 21.59
C TRP A 565 -46.75 16.70 20.49
N ASN A 566 -48.01 16.98 20.83
CA ASN A 566 -49.08 17.11 19.85
C ASN A 566 -48.85 18.30 18.90
N LYS A 567 -48.42 19.46 19.44
CA LYS A 567 -48.07 20.64 18.63
C LYS A 567 -46.93 20.31 17.67
N PHE A 568 -45.90 19.63 18.16
CA PHE A 568 -44.76 19.18 17.35
C PHE A 568 -45.19 18.22 16.24
N LEU A 569 -46.02 17.21 16.54
CA LEU A 569 -46.55 16.28 15.55
C LEU A 569 -47.46 16.95 14.51
N MET A 570 -48.31 17.90 14.93
CA MET A 570 -49.17 18.65 14.01
C MET A 570 -48.34 19.45 13.01
N ALA A 571 -47.30 20.17 13.48
CA ALA A 571 -46.41 20.94 12.61
C ALA A 571 -45.74 20.06 11.54
N ILE A 572 -45.33 18.84 11.90
CA ILE A 572 -44.72 17.90 10.95
C ILE A 572 -45.74 17.33 9.95
N LYS A 573 -46.97 17.03 10.40
CA LYS A 573 -48.06 16.52 9.54
C LYS A 573 -48.48 17.55 8.49
N VAL A 574 -48.58 18.82 8.85
CA VAL A 574 -48.93 19.91 7.92
C VAL A 574 -47.93 19.97 6.75
N ARG A 575 -46.62 19.78 7.01
CA ARG A 575 -45.57 19.75 5.98
C ARG A 575 -45.70 18.58 5.00
N LYS A 576 -46.01 17.37 5.48
CA LYS A 576 -46.26 16.21 4.61
C LYS A 576 -47.47 16.45 3.68
N GLY A 577 -48.47 17.20 4.13
CA GLY A 577 -49.63 17.60 3.33
C GLY A 577 -49.31 18.65 2.26
N VAL A 578 -48.52 19.68 2.60
CA VAL A 578 -48.09 20.74 1.66
C VAL A 578 -47.17 20.18 0.57
N SER A 579 -46.22 19.29 0.91
CA SER A 579 -45.35 18.64 -0.07
C SER A 579 -46.12 17.75 -1.06
N ARG A 580 -47.23 17.13 -0.64
CA ARG A 580 -48.11 16.34 -1.53
C ARG A 580 -48.99 17.22 -2.43
N LYS A 581 -49.49 18.36 -1.93
CA LYS A 581 -50.27 19.31 -2.74
C LYS A 581 -49.40 20.08 -3.76
N GLY A 582 -48.16 20.41 -3.42
CA GLY A 582 -47.21 21.03 -4.36
C GLY A 582 -46.82 20.12 -5.53
N GLN A 583 -46.85 18.79 -5.35
CA GLN A 583 -46.70 17.82 -6.45
C GLN A 583 -47.97 17.65 -7.30
N GLN A 584 -49.15 18.01 -6.78
CA GLN A 584 -50.42 17.93 -7.52
C GLN A 584 -50.76 19.21 -8.30
N LEU A 585 -50.20 20.35 -7.92
CA LEU A 585 -50.34 21.63 -8.63
C LEU A 585 -49.03 21.93 -9.37
N GLY A 586 -48.91 21.44 -10.61
CA GLY A 586 -47.67 21.41 -11.39
C GLY A 586 -46.92 22.74 -11.53
N MET A 587 -46.01 23.02 -10.60
CA MET A 587 -44.84 23.84 -10.85
C MET A 587 -43.64 22.93 -11.09
N GLY A 588 -43.17 22.90 -12.34
CA GLY A 588 -42.05 22.06 -12.77
C GLY A 588 -40.73 22.42 -12.08
N PRO A 589 -39.75 21.50 -12.06
CA PRO A 589 -38.45 21.75 -11.45
C PRO A 589 -37.66 22.78 -12.28
N PRO A 590 -36.90 23.69 -11.64
CA PRO A 590 -35.93 24.51 -12.37
C PRO A 590 -34.85 23.61 -12.97
N THR A 591 -34.52 23.91 -14.22
CA THR A 591 -33.63 23.17 -15.13
C THR A 591 -32.24 22.88 -14.54
N ALA A 592 -31.82 21.63 -14.65
CA ALA A 592 -30.47 21.16 -14.35
C ALA A 592 -29.49 21.52 -15.48
N GLN A 593 -28.41 22.24 -15.17
CA GLN A 593 -27.19 22.26 -15.97
C GLN A 593 -25.98 22.60 -15.09
N CYS A 594 -25.43 21.56 -14.44
CA CYS A 594 -23.99 21.33 -14.22
C CYS A 594 -23.83 20.17 -13.22
N ALA A 595 -23.79 18.95 -13.72
CA ALA A 595 -23.34 17.79 -12.97
C ALA A 595 -22.49 16.90 -13.89
N ARG A 596 -21.17 16.93 -13.68
CA ARG A 596 -20.29 15.81 -14.01
C ARG A 596 -19.44 15.52 -12.78
N THR A 597 -19.23 14.22 -12.59
CA THR A 597 -18.37 13.52 -11.61
C THR A 597 -18.79 13.63 -10.15
N TYR A 598 -19.61 12.69 -9.69
CA TYR A 598 -19.20 11.61 -8.76
C TYR A 598 -20.33 10.56 -8.76
N SER A 599 -20.04 9.38 -9.31
CA SER A 599 -20.96 8.25 -9.41
C SER A 599 -20.49 7.11 -8.50
N ASN A 600 -21.47 6.52 -7.82
CA ASN A 600 -21.53 5.14 -7.30
C ASN A 600 -21.14 4.91 -5.83
N SER A 601 -22.08 5.18 -4.91
CA SER A 601 -22.94 4.10 -4.38
C SER A 601 -24.14 4.65 -3.58
N SER A 602 -25.35 4.18 -3.95
CA SER A 602 -26.68 4.41 -3.35
C SER A 602 -27.15 5.86 -3.14
N ALA A 603 -27.54 6.49 -4.25
CA ALA A 603 -28.38 7.68 -4.27
C ALA A 603 -29.87 7.30 -4.36
N ASN A 604 -30.65 7.81 -3.41
CA ASN A 604 -31.92 8.47 -3.72
C ASN A 604 -31.99 9.74 -2.86
N GLY A 605 -31.04 10.64 -3.10
CA GLY A 605 -31.01 11.98 -2.54
C GLY A 605 -31.97 12.89 -3.28
N VAL A 606 -33.25 12.84 -2.91
CA VAL A 606 -34.06 14.07 -2.91
C VAL A 606 -33.67 14.78 -1.62
N VAL A 607 -33.22 16.04 -1.70
CA VAL A 607 -33.01 16.90 -0.53
C VAL A 607 -34.37 17.09 0.15
N GLY A 608 -34.73 16.11 0.95
CA GLY A 608 -35.90 16.12 1.80
C GLY A 608 -35.58 17.01 2.98
N SER A 609 -36.29 18.12 3.08
CA SER A 609 -36.63 18.82 4.31
C SER A 609 -36.32 18.02 5.60
N PRO A 610 -35.63 18.54 6.63
CA PRO A 610 -35.14 17.75 7.78
C PRO A 610 -36.22 17.15 8.72
N ALA A 611 -37.44 17.69 8.73
CA ALA A 611 -38.50 17.28 9.66
C ALA A 611 -39.09 15.85 9.50
N PRO A 612 -39.23 15.24 8.29
CA PRO A 612 -39.66 13.86 8.12
C PRO A 612 -38.58 12.85 8.57
N ALA A 613 -37.29 13.18 8.45
CA ALA A 613 -36.17 12.34 8.90
C ALA A 613 -36.07 12.29 10.44
N PHE A 614 -36.48 13.36 11.12
CA PHE A 614 -36.51 13.43 12.58
C PHE A 614 -37.46 12.38 13.21
N LEU A 615 -38.65 12.17 12.62
CA LEU A 615 -39.65 11.21 13.11
C LEU A 615 -39.38 9.76 12.70
N SER A 616 -38.50 9.51 11.73
CA SER A 616 -38.14 8.14 11.34
C SER A 616 -36.99 7.56 12.17
N SER A 617 -36.42 8.35 13.09
CA SER A 617 -35.39 7.87 14.01
C SER A 617 -36.00 6.98 15.09
N ASP A 618 -35.35 5.86 15.39
CA ASP A 618 -35.73 4.86 16.41
C ASP A 618 -35.81 5.40 17.86
N TRP A 619 -35.66 6.71 18.03
CA TRP A 619 -35.67 7.42 19.31
C TRP A 619 -37.05 7.54 19.96
N TYR A 620 -38.09 7.71 19.15
CA TYR A 620 -39.47 7.85 19.61
C TYR A 620 -40.28 6.54 19.47
N SER A 621 -39.68 5.58 18.76
CA SER A 621 -40.16 4.20 18.64
C SER A 621 -39.77 3.40 19.85
#